data_AF-A0A6P2B8F8-F1
#
_entry.id   AF-A0A6P2B8F8-F1
#
_cell.length_a   1.000
_cell.length_b   1.000
_cell.length_c   1.000
_cell.angle_alpha   90.00
_cell.angle_beta   90.00
_cell.angle_gamma   90.00
#
_symmetry.space_group_name_H-M   'P 1'
#
loop_
_entity.id
_entity.type
_entity.pdbx_description
1 polymer ?
#
loop_
_entity_poly.entity_id
_entity_poly.type
_entity_poly.pdbx_seq_one_letter_code
_entity_poly.pdbx_strand_id
1 'polypeptide(L)' 'MSNVLPFKKRSLKERARGRTLCNSGFHKWVIDQKKQFDVKRGKLVTIHRCKRCGATKVTAD' A
#
# COMPACT_ATOMS: atom_id res chain seq x y z
N MET A 1 -6.79 12.29 -25.42
CA MET A 1 -5.59 12.55 -24.59
C MET A 1 -4.68 11.33 -24.65
N SER A 2 -3.53 11.45 -25.30
CA SER A 2 -2.61 10.33 -25.54
C SER A 2 -1.79 10.06 -24.27
N ASN A 3 -2.01 8.92 -23.62
CA ASN A 3 -1.24 8.51 -22.44
C ASN A 3 0.09 7.87 -22.88
N VAL A 4 1.06 8.71 -23.23
CA VAL A 4 2.40 8.25 -23.65
C VAL A 4 3.14 7.79 -22.39
N LEU A 5 3.25 6.46 -22.22
CA LEU A 5 4.04 5.88 -21.15
C LEU A 5 5.54 6.12 -21.43
N PRO A 6 6.30 6.69 -20.48
CA PRO A 6 7.72 6.90 -20.69
C PRO A 6 8.44 5.55 -20.77
N PHE A 7 9.14 5.30 -21.87
CA PHE A 7 10.02 4.12 -22.04
C PHE A 7 11.29 4.16 -21.18
N LYS A 8 11.42 5.18 -20.31
CA LYS A 8 12.58 5.34 -19.43
C LYS A 8 12.60 4.20 -18.40
N LYS A 9 13.73 3.50 -18.32
CA LYS A 9 13.96 2.49 -17.28
C LYS A 9 13.75 3.15 -15.91
N ARG A 10 12.91 2.52 -15.07
CA ARG A 10 12.67 2.96 -13.68
C ARG A 10 14.01 3.08 -12.95
N SER A 11 14.23 4.19 -12.27
CA SER A 11 15.47 4.46 -11.54
C SER A 11 15.67 3.43 -10.42
N LEU A 12 16.94 3.21 -10.04
CA LEU A 12 17.28 2.37 -8.88
C LEU A 12 16.55 2.86 -7.62
N LYS A 13 16.41 4.18 -7.45
CA LYS A 13 15.65 4.79 -6.36
C LYS A 13 14.19 4.34 -6.37
N GLU A 14 13.52 4.35 -7.52
CA GLU A 14 12.14 3.86 -7.64
C GLU A 14 12.00 2.37 -7.39
N ARG A 15 12.97 1.56 -7.85
CA ARG A 15 12.98 0.10 -7.60
C ARG A 15 13.26 -0.24 -6.14
N ALA A 16 14.04 0.57 -5.44
CA ALA A 16 14.39 0.39 -4.04
C ALA A 16 13.39 1.02 -3.06
N ARG A 17 12.44 1.85 -3.54
CA ARG A 17 11.40 2.47 -2.71
C ARG A 17 10.63 1.39 -1.95
N GLY A 18 10.75 1.42 -0.62
CA GLY A 18 10.02 0.51 0.26
C GLY A 18 10.62 -0.89 0.38
N ARG A 19 11.79 -1.22 -0.19
CA ARG A 19 12.40 -2.56 -0.04
C ARG A 19 13.23 -2.74 1.23
N THR A 20 13.94 -1.73 1.73
CA THR A 20 14.83 -1.90 2.90
C THR A 20 14.03 -1.99 4.20
N LEU A 21 13.39 -0.90 4.61
CA LEU A 21 12.67 -0.83 5.89
C LEU A 21 11.48 -1.78 5.97
N CYS A 22 10.71 -1.94 4.89
CA CYS A 22 9.52 -2.77 4.93
C CYS A 22 9.83 -4.27 4.87
N ASN A 23 10.95 -4.70 4.25
CA ASN A 23 11.36 -6.10 4.31
C ASN A 23 11.79 -6.51 5.73
N SER A 24 12.33 -5.56 6.52
CA SER A 24 12.67 -5.78 7.93
C SER A 24 11.46 -5.65 8.88
N GLY A 25 10.23 -5.49 8.36
CA GLY A 25 9.01 -5.36 9.17
C GLY A 25 8.65 -3.94 9.62
N PHE A 26 9.47 -2.92 9.30
CA PHE A 26 9.21 -1.53 9.68
C PHE A 26 8.31 -0.82 8.65
N HIS A 27 7.02 -1.16 8.71
CA HIS A 27 6.00 -0.56 7.85
C HIS A 27 5.55 0.80 8.38
N LYS A 28 5.34 1.74 7.46
CA LYS A 28 4.65 3.02 7.74
C LYS A 28 3.18 2.86 7.41
N TRP A 29 2.42 2.36 8.37
CA TRP A 29 0.97 2.15 8.25
C TRP A 29 0.22 3.47 8.18
N VAL A 30 -0.74 3.55 7.27
CA VAL A 30 -1.65 4.69 7.09
C VAL A 30 -3.05 4.12 6.89
N ILE A 31 -4.08 4.77 7.42
CA ILE A 31 -5.46 4.30 7.28
C ILE A 31 -5.92 4.53 5.84
N ASP A 32 -6.42 3.48 5.18
CA ASP A 32 -7.04 3.55 3.87
C ASP A 32 -8.56 3.72 4.05
N GLN A 33 -9.04 4.95 3.88
CA GLN A 33 -10.45 5.28 4.08
C GLN A 33 -11.38 4.76 2.96
N LYS A 34 -10.83 4.19 1.87
CA LYS A 34 -11.62 3.78 0.69
C LYS A 34 -12.49 2.55 0.93
N LYS A 35 -12.05 1.61 1.77
CA LYS A 35 -12.80 0.37 2.06
C LYS A 35 -12.82 0.13 3.56
N GLN A 36 -13.99 0.38 4.15
CA GLN A 36 -14.20 0.25 5.59
C GLN A 36 -15.13 -0.90 5.95
N PHE A 37 -15.72 -1.63 4.99
CA PHE A 37 -16.68 -2.71 5.27
C PHE A 37 -16.20 -4.05 4.70
N ASP A 38 -16.09 -5.07 5.56
CA ASP A 38 -15.75 -6.43 5.18
C ASP A 38 -17.02 -7.24 4.93
N VAL A 39 -17.32 -7.50 3.65
CA VAL A 39 -18.53 -8.22 3.21
C VAL A 39 -18.57 -9.66 3.77
N LYS A 40 -17.42 -10.31 3.96
CA LYS A 40 -17.39 -11.69 4.47
C LYS A 40 -17.69 -11.76 5.96
N ARG A 41 -17.29 -10.72 6.70
CA ARG A 41 -17.48 -10.66 8.16
C ARG A 41 -18.71 -9.86 8.58
N GLY A 42 -19.34 -9.15 7.64
CA GLY A 42 -20.54 -8.35 7.89
C GLY A 42 -20.29 -7.16 8.82
N LYS A 43 -19.05 -6.67 8.94
CA LYS A 43 -18.70 -5.59 9.87
C LYS A 43 -17.72 -4.58 9.29
N LEU A 44 -17.68 -3.41 9.91
CA LEU A 44 -16.70 -2.39 9.60
C LEU A 44 -15.30 -2.85 10.06
N VAL A 45 -14.30 -2.60 9.22
CA VAL A 45 -12.90 -2.92 9.46
C VAL A 45 -12.02 -1.74 9.09
N THR A 46 -10.96 -1.56 9.86
CA THR A 46 -9.95 -0.54 9.59
C THR A 46 -8.83 -1.15 8.77
N ILE A 47 -8.67 -0.69 7.52
CA ILE A 47 -7.58 -1.13 6.66
C ILE A 47 -6.41 -0.18 6.82
N HIS A 48 -5.27 -0.72 7.25
CA HIS A 48 -3.99 -0.02 7.26
C HIS A 48 -3.19 -0.40 6.02
N ARG A 49 -2.82 0.59 5.21
CA ARG A 49 -1.95 0.42 4.05
C ARG A 49 -0.60 1.07 4.29
N CYS A 50 0.47 0.34 4.01
CA CYS A 50 1.81 0.88 4.09
C CYS A 50 2.05 1.90 2.95
N LYS A 51 2.39 3.15 3.29
CA LYS A 51 2.68 4.20 2.28
C LYS A 51 3.92 3.89 1.42
N ARG A 52 4.81 3.02 1.90
CA ARG A 52 6.08 2.69 1.24
C ARG A 52 5.96 1.53 0.26
N CYS A 53 5.50 0.37 0.74
CA CYS A 53 5.43 -0.87 -0.05
C CYS A 53 4.01 -1.23 -0.52
N GLY A 54 2.98 -0.56 -0.02
CA GLY A 54 1.59 -0.84 -0.40
C GLY A 54 0.96 -2.06 0.28
N ALA A 55 1.70 -2.79 1.13
CA ALA A 55 1.16 -3.88 1.94
C ALA A 55 -0.06 -3.41 2.75
N THR A 56 -1.03 -4.28 2.94
CA THR A 56 -2.28 -3.99 3.67
C THR A 56 -2.41 -4.90 4.89
N LYS A 57 -2.80 -4.31 6.01
CA LYS A 57 -3.16 -4.98 7.26
C LYS A 57 -4.59 -4.60 7.60
N VAL A 58 -5.44 -5.59 7.87
CA VAL A 58 -6.82 -5.35 8.28
C VAL A 58 -6.91 -5.57 9.78
N THR A 59 -7.34 -4.54 10.50
CA THR A 59 -7.68 -4.64 11.92
C THR A 59 -9.20 -4.61 12.01
N ALA A 60 -9.79 -5.57 12.70
CA ALA A 60 -11.20 -5.58 12.97
C ALA A 60 -11.41 -5.09 14.41
N ASP A 61 -12.25 -4.07 14.57
CA ASP A 61 -12.82 -3.70 15.86
C ASP A 61 -13.91 -4.70 16.28
#